data_AF-A0A0Q4DL54-F1
#
_entry.id   AF-A0A0Q4DL54-F1
#
_cell.length_a   1.000
_cell.length_b   1.000
_cell.length_c   1.000
_cell.angle_alpha   90.00
_cell.angle_beta   90.00
_cell.angle_gamma   90.00
#
_symmetry.space_group_name_H-M   'P 1'
#
loop_
_entity.id
_entity.type
_entity.pdbx_description
1 polymer ?
#
loop_
_entity_poly.entity_id
_entity_poly.type
_entity_poly.pdbx_seq_one_letter_code
_entity_poly.pdbx_strand_id
1 'polypeptide(L)'
;MQDDWRRGVPTPNTTSRAMNVTIAQADVVALCRKHDASISAIETLHSGGTHVVLRNGEGAEKMRKAFGKKVITGAVVRTPWVRNG
;
A
#
# COMPACT_ATOMS: atom_id res chain seq x y z
N MET A 1 17.70 -3.38 -32.30
CA MET A 1 18.25 -2.39 -31.36
C MET A 1 17.89 -2.87 -29.95
N GLN A 2 18.47 -4.02 -29.58
CA GLN A 2 19.51 -4.24 -28.54
C GLN A 2 18.88 -4.29 -27.13
N ASP A 3 18.65 -5.45 -26.52
CA ASP A 3 19.62 -6.33 -25.82
C ASP A 3 20.24 -5.66 -24.58
N ASP A 4 19.61 -5.80 -23.40
CA ASP A 4 20.24 -5.46 -22.11
C ASP A 4 19.67 -6.29 -20.92
N TRP A 5 19.59 -7.62 -21.07
CA TRP A 5 19.12 -8.50 -19.99
C TRP A 5 20.24 -8.97 -19.03
N ARG A 6 21.51 -8.65 -19.31
CA ARG A 6 22.69 -9.13 -18.55
C ARG A 6 23.35 -8.12 -17.61
N ARG A 7 22.86 -6.89 -17.48
CA ARG A 7 23.27 -6.00 -16.40
C ARG A 7 22.08 -5.83 -15.46
N GLY A 8 22.23 -6.31 -14.23
CA GLY A 8 21.32 -5.99 -13.14
C GLY A 8 21.34 -4.49 -12.89
N VAL A 9 20.56 -3.73 -13.65
CA VAL A 9 20.14 -2.41 -13.24
C VAL A 9 19.36 -2.64 -11.95
N PRO A 10 19.74 -2.06 -10.80
CA PRO A 10 18.83 -2.05 -9.66
C PRO A 10 17.55 -1.38 -10.19
N THR A 11 16.52 -2.19 -10.42
CA THR A 11 15.21 -1.66 -10.75
C THR A 11 14.91 -0.67 -9.64
N PRO A 12 14.48 0.58 -9.96
CA PRO A 12 14.03 1.48 -8.92
C PRO A 12 13.02 0.66 -8.12
N ASN A 13 13.33 0.43 -6.85
CA ASN A 13 12.55 -0.34 -5.92
C ASN A 13 11.10 0.12 -6.08
N THR A 14 10.30 -0.65 -6.82
CA THR A 14 8.98 -0.19 -7.22
C THR A 14 8.24 0.09 -5.94
N THR A 15 7.91 1.36 -5.67
CA THR A 15 7.19 1.73 -4.47
C THR A 15 5.97 0.83 -4.39
N SER A 16 5.90 0.03 -3.32
CA SER A 16 4.71 -0.78 -3.10
C SER A 16 3.50 0.13 -3.04
N ARG A 17 2.53 -0.16 -3.89
CA ARG A 17 1.19 0.45 -3.91
C ARG A 17 0.36 0.12 -2.67
N ALA A 18 0.83 -0.81 -1.83
CA ALA A 18 0.16 -1.24 -0.62
C ALA A 18 0.79 -0.63 0.64
N MET A 19 -0.04 -0.33 1.62
CA MET A 19 0.38 0.11 2.96
C MET A 19 -0.65 -0.27 4.02
N ASN A 20 -0.17 -0.41 5.26
CA ASN A 20 -1.02 -0.60 6.43
C ASN A 20 -1.06 0.71 7.22
N VAL A 21 -2.24 1.10 7.70
CA VAL A 21 -2.42 2.32 8.49
C VAL A 21 -3.24 2.06 9.75
N THR A 22 -2.99 2.83 10.80
CA THR A 22 -3.64 2.65 12.12
C THR A 22 -5.07 3.19 12.20
N ILE A 23 -5.51 3.95 11.19
CA ILE A 23 -6.84 4.60 11.19
C ILE A 23 -7.93 3.70 10.57
N ALA A 24 -9.18 4.03 10.89
CA ALA A 24 -10.35 3.33 10.42
C ALA A 24 -10.55 3.46 8.91
N GLN A 25 -11.23 2.49 8.31
CA GLN A 25 -11.46 2.42 6.87
C GLN A 25 -12.12 3.68 6.31
N ALA A 26 -13.11 4.24 7.02
CA ALA A 26 -13.79 5.46 6.60
C ALA A 26 -12.84 6.67 6.50
N ASP A 27 -11.92 6.82 7.47
CA ASP A 27 -10.91 7.89 7.46
C ASP A 27 -9.90 7.70 6.32
N VAL A 28 -9.52 6.45 6.03
CA VAL A 28 -8.67 6.13 4.87
C VAL A 28 -9.34 6.56 3.57
N VAL A 29 -10.61 6.18 3.36
CA VAL A 29 -11.36 6.57 2.17
C VAL A 29 -11.47 8.09 2.05
N ALA A 30 -11.78 8.78 3.15
CA ALA A 30 -11.88 10.23 3.16
C ALA A 30 -10.55 10.92 2.81
N LEU A 31 -9.43 10.46 3.39
CA LEU A 31 -8.10 10.99 3.09
C LEU A 31 -7.68 10.69 1.64
N CYS A 32 -7.85 9.45 1.16
CA CYS A 32 -7.52 9.10 -0.21
C CYS A 32 -8.32 9.96 -1.22
N ARG A 33 -9.62 10.16 -0.98
CA ARG A 33 -10.45 11.04 -1.80
C ARG A 33 -9.95 12.49 -1.77
N LYS A 34 -9.59 13.02 -0.59
CA LYS A 34 -9.05 14.39 -0.45
C LYS A 34 -7.76 14.60 -1.25
N HIS A 35 -6.96 13.55 -1.42
CA HIS A 35 -5.69 13.60 -2.13
C HIS A 35 -5.75 13.10 -3.59
N ASP A 36 -6.95 12.86 -4.11
CA ASP A 36 -7.17 12.31 -5.46
C ASP A 36 -6.44 10.96 -5.69
N ALA A 37 -6.34 10.16 -4.63
CA ALA A 37 -5.65 8.89 -4.67
C ALA A 37 -6.66 7.73 -4.84
N SER A 38 -6.67 7.13 -6.02
CA SER A 38 -7.56 6.01 -6.33
C SER A 38 -7.20 4.74 -5.57
N ILE A 39 -8.16 4.19 -4.83
CA ILE A 39 -8.04 2.91 -4.10
C ILE A 39 -8.37 1.75 -5.06
N SER A 40 -7.60 0.66 -4.96
CA SER A 40 -7.87 -0.60 -5.67
C SER A 40 -8.40 -1.69 -4.75
N ALA A 41 -7.94 -1.73 -3.50
CA ALA A 41 -8.45 -2.62 -2.47
C ALA A 41 -8.32 -1.96 -1.10
N ILE A 42 -9.27 -2.26 -0.22
CA ILE A 42 -9.27 -1.75 1.15
C ILE A 42 -9.95 -2.76 2.07
N GLU A 43 -9.32 -3.06 3.19
CA GLU A 43 -9.81 -4.02 4.17
C GLU A 43 -9.43 -3.55 5.58
N THR A 44 -10.33 -3.76 6.54
CA THR A 44 -10.02 -3.52 7.96
C THR A 44 -9.10 -4.63 8.45
N LEU A 45 -8.03 -4.26 9.17
CA LEU A 45 -7.11 -5.23 9.75
C LEU A 45 -7.69 -5.79 11.05
N HIS A 46 -7.51 -7.09 11.29
CA HIS A 46 -7.95 -7.75 12.53
C HIS A 46 -7.28 -7.16 13.78
N SER A 47 -6.03 -6.69 13.65
CA SER A 47 -5.29 -5.98 14.70
C SER A 47 -5.80 -4.57 15.01
N GLY A 48 -6.82 -4.10 14.28
CA GLY A 48 -7.18 -2.68 14.20
C GLY A 48 -6.38 -1.95 13.11
N GLY A 49 -6.99 -0.92 12.55
CA GLY A 49 -6.48 -0.18 11.39
C GLY A 49 -6.99 -0.73 10.06
N THR A 50 -6.31 -0.36 8.97
CA THR A 50 -6.75 -0.62 7.60
C THR A 50 -5.56 -0.98 6.71
N HIS A 51 -5.69 -2.03 5.90
CA HIS A 51 -4.82 -2.28 4.76
C HIS A 51 -5.42 -1.62 3.53
N VAL A 52 -4.62 -0.83 2.82
CA VAL A 52 -5.05 -0.14 1.62
C VAL A 52 -4.05 -0.37 0.50
N VAL A 53 -4.59 -0.69 -0.67
CA VAL A 53 -3.84 -0.82 -1.92
C VAL A 53 -4.34 0.26 -2.86
N LEU A 54 -3.43 1.12 -3.31
CA LEU A 54 -3.76 2.18 -4.28
C LEU A 54 -3.57 1.71 -5.72
N ARG A 55 -4.08 2.48 -6.67
CA ARG A 55 -4.02 2.17 -8.10
C ARG A 55 -2.59 2.13 -8.63
N ASN A 56 -1.71 3.01 -8.15
CA ASN A 56 -0.33 3.15 -8.64
C ASN A 56 0.65 3.54 -7.50
N GLY A 57 1.95 3.45 -7.78
CA GLY A 57 3.02 3.75 -6.81
C GLY A 57 3.10 5.23 -6.43
N GLU A 58 2.84 6.14 -7.38
CA GLU A 58 2.86 7.60 -7.13
C GLU A 58 1.78 8.00 -6.10
N GLY A 59 0.55 7.51 -6.27
CA GLY A 59 -0.51 7.70 -5.30
C GLY A 59 -0.13 7.13 -3.94
N ALA A 60 0.58 6.00 -3.91
CA ALA A 60 1.09 5.40 -2.68
C ALA A 60 2.13 6.28 -1.98
N GLU A 61 3.10 6.85 -2.69
CA GLU A 61 4.04 7.80 -2.09
C GLU A 61 3.35 9.05 -1.55
N LYS A 62 2.39 9.61 -2.30
CA LYS A 62 1.59 10.75 -1.85
C LYS A 62 0.85 10.43 -0.56
N MET A 63 0.21 9.27 -0.51
CA MET A 63 -0.56 8.86 0.67
C MET A 63 0.31 8.47 1.86
N ARG A 64 1.51 7.90 1.66
CA ARG A 64 2.47 7.66 2.76
C ARG A 64 2.80 8.95 3.50
N LYS A 65 3.02 10.03 2.76
CA LYS A 65 3.27 11.37 3.34
C LYS A 65 2.02 11.91 4.06
N ALA A 66 0.84 11.76 3.46
CA ALA A 66 -0.41 12.23 4.04
C ALA A 66 -0.81 11.48 5.34
N PHE A 67 -0.60 10.17 5.37
CA PHE A 67 -0.84 9.35 6.56
C PHE A 67 0.23 9.58 7.63
N GLY A 68 1.49 9.77 7.23
CA GLY A 68 2.60 10.10 8.11
C GLY A 68 2.76 9.07 9.23
N LYS A 69 2.67 9.52 10.48
CA LYS A 69 2.77 8.66 11.69
C LYS A 69 1.70 7.57 11.79
N LYS A 70 0.66 7.61 10.95
CA LYS A 70 -0.39 6.59 10.89
C LYS A 70 0.03 5.37 10.07
N VAL A 71 1.09 5.46 9.28
CA VAL A 71 1.61 4.31 8.53
C VAL A 71 2.24 3.32 9.50
N ILE A 72 1.82 2.05 9.43
CA ILE A 72 2.41 0.97 10.21
C ILE A 72 3.68 0.53 9.50
N THR A 73 4.84 0.85 10.08
CA THR A 73 6.18 0.54 9.53
C THR A 73 6.74 -0.80 10.02
N GLY A 74 6.16 -1.36 11.09
CA GLY A 74 6.53 -2.67 11.62
C GLY A 74 5.84 -3.84 10.90
N ALA A 75 6.20 -5.06 11.29
CA ALA A 75 5.55 -6.26 10.79
C ALA A 75 4.06 -6.26 11.17
N VAL A 76 3.18 -6.31 10.17
CA VAL A 76 1.75 -6.55 10.37
C VAL A 76 1.52 -8.04 10.19
N VAL A 77 1.00 -8.70 11.21
CA VAL A 77 0.58 -10.09 11.11
C VAL A 77 -0.60 -10.13 10.15
N ARG A 78 -0.35 -10.59 8.93
CA ARG A 78 -1.39 -10.88 7.94
C ARG A 78 -1.76 -12.34 8.12
N THR A 79 -3.03 -12.65 8.33
CA THR A 79 -3.48 -14.03 8.26
C THR A 79 -3.25 -14.52 6.84
N PRO A 80 -2.43 -15.58 6.63
CA PRO A 80 -2.25 -16.12 5.29
C PRO A 80 -3.59 -16.64 4.79
N TRP A 81 -3.89 -16.38 3.52
CA TRP A 81 -5.04 -17.01 2.88
C TRP A 81 -4.76 -18.52 2.78
N VAL A 82 -5.60 -19.33 3.42
CA VAL A 82 -5.57 -20.79 3.31
C VAL A 82 -6.63 -21.20 2.29
N ARG A 83 -6.21 -21.86 1.20
CA ARG A 83 -7.15 -22.56 0.33
C ARG A 83 -7.56 -23.84 1.03
N ASN A 84 -8.75 -23.86 1.64
CA ASN A 84 -9.30 -25.12 2.12
C ASN A 84 -9.64 -25.97 0.89
N GLY A 85 -9.04 -27.16 0.80
CA GLY A 85 -9.26 -28.13 -0.27
C GLY A 85 -10.60 -28.82 -0.16
#